data_AF-A0A1M3CST3-F1
#
_entry.id   AF-A0A1M3CST3-F1
#
_cell.length_a   1.000
_cell.length_b   1.000
_cell.length_c   1.000
_cell.angle_alpha   90.00
_cell.angle_beta   90.00
_cell.angle_gamma   90.00
#
_symmetry.space_group_name_H-M   'P 1'
#
loop_
_entity.id
_entity.type
_entity.pdbx_description
1 polymer ?
#
loop_
_entity_poly.entity_id
_entity_poly.type
_entity_poly.pdbx_seq_one_letter_code
_entity_poly.pdbx_strand_id
1 'polypeptide(L)'
;MAKTNYTKVEDSLKKGIDRLAIKKIVDSTDSKKSEKEKEEEFRLNRRKIAIYLISEIKRLHKGDERIYNKLGVNIANLKKLLEHPLKLSEEEWKSVLKLKDKIEAYKKAYAKTIKEISNEELIQKEREKQPNKRFNIQERWLPID
;
A
#
# COMPACT_ATOMS: atom_id res chain seq x y z
N MET A 1 -51.32 1.86 -2.24
CA MET A 1 -50.62 2.57 -1.16
C MET A 1 -49.61 1.62 -0.53
N ALA A 2 -48.31 1.89 -0.68
CA ALA A 2 -47.28 1.03 -0.10
C ALA A 2 -47.33 1.13 1.43
N LYS A 3 -47.63 0.02 2.11
CA LYS A 3 -47.58 -0.06 3.58
C LYS A 3 -46.11 -0.01 3.99
N THR A 4 -45.65 1.17 4.41
CA THR A 4 -44.33 1.34 5.01
C THR A 4 -44.24 0.47 6.27
N ASN A 5 -43.25 -0.42 6.30
CA ASN A 5 -42.99 -1.28 7.46
C ASN A 5 -42.26 -0.43 8.52
N TYR A 6 -43.04 0.22 9.39
CA TYR A 6 -42.53 1.12 10.44
C TYR A 6 -41.46 0.47 11.31
N THR A 7 -41.55 -0.84 11.56
CA THR A 7 -40.55 -1.62 12.31
C THR A 7 -39.17 -1.59 11.66
N LYS A 8 -39.08 -1.64 10.32
CA LYS A 8 -37.79 -1.55 9.61
C LYS A 8 -37.20 -0.15 9.67
N VAL A 9 -38.07 0.87 9.71
CA VAL A 9 -37.66 2.27 9.84
C VAL A 9 -37.11 2.52 11.24
N GLU A 10 -37.78 2.02 12.27
CA GLU A 10 -37.35 2.11 13.67
C GLU A 10 -36.02 1.38 13.92
N ASP A 11 -35.85 0.16 13.36
CA ASP A 11 -34.58 -0.57 13.46
C ASP A 11 -33.43 0.15 12.76
N SER A 12 -33.71 0.79 11.62
CA SER A 12 -32.70 1.57 10.90
C SER A 12 -32.32 2.85 11.66
N LEU A 13 -33.29 3.49 12.32
CA LEU A 13 -33.09 4.64 13.20
C LEU A 13 -32.25 4.27 14.42
N LYS A 14 -32.56 3.16 15.11
CA LYS A 14 -31.75 2.65 16.23
C LYS A 14 -30.31 2.38 15.81
N LYS A 15 -30.10 1.65 14.71
CA LYS A 15 -28.75 1.39 14.18
C LYS A 15 -28.01 2.68 13.80
N GLY A 16 -28.73 3.68 13.30
CA GLY A 16 -28.16 5.00 12.99
C GLY A 16 -27.68 5.73 14.24
N ILE A 17 -28.50 5.74 15.29
CA ILE A 17 -28.16 6.34 16.60
C ILE A 17 -26.97 5.60 17.24
N ASP A 18 -26.97 4.27 17.23
CA ASP A 18 -25.89 3.47 17.78
C ASP A 18 -24.56 3.74 17.06
N ARG A 19 -24.59 3.82 15.73
CA ARG A 19 -23.40 4.18 14.93
C ARG A 19 -22.88 5.58 15.25
N LEU A 20 -23.78 6.55 15.43
CA LEU A 20 -23.40 7.92 15.80
C LEU A 20 -22.81 7.97 17.21
N ALA A 21 -23.37 7.22 18.16
CA ALA A 21 -22.86 7.11 19.52
C ALA A 21 -21.46 6.48 19.55
N ILE A 22 -21.27 5.36 18.84
CA ILE A 22 -19.96 4.71 18.68
C ILE A 22 -18.95 5.68 18.06
N LYS A 23 -19.32 6.35 16.97
CA LYS A 23 -18.45 7.32 16.31
C LYS A 23 -18.04 8.46 17.27
N LYS A 24 -18.99 9.01 18.03
CA LYS A 24 -18.72 10.06 19.02
C LYS A 24 -17.77 9.58 20.12
N ILE A 25 -17.93 8.34 20.59
CA ILE A 25 -17.03 7.74 21.58
C ILE A 25 -15.62 7.60 21.01
N VAL A 26 -15.48 7.07 19.79
CA VAL A 26 -14.21 6.92 19.09
C VAL A 26 -13.54 8.29 18.86
N ASP A 27 -14.27 9.27 18.33
CA ASP A 27 -13.75 10.62 18.09
C ASP A 27 -13.32 11.29 19.41
N SER A 28 -14.07 11.08 20.50
CA SER A 28 -13.74 11.62 21.82
C SER A 28 -12.52 10.94 22.47
N THR A 29 -12.27 9.66 22.17
CA THR A 29 -11.09 8.94 22.65
C THR A 29 -9.85 9.30 21.85
N ASP A 30 -9.95 9.46 20.52
CA ASP A 30 -8.85 9.96 19.69
C ASP A 30 -8.44 11.39 20.06
N SER A 31 -9.40 12.26 20.40
CA SER A 31 -9.11 13.64 20.83
C SER A 31 -8.39 13.72 22.19
N LYS A 32 -8.58 12.72 23.06
CA LYS A 32 -7.99 12.61 24.40
C LYS A 32 -6.65 11.88 24.45
N LYS A 33 -6.12 11.41 23.33
CA LYS A 33 -4.75 10.87 23.27
C LYS A 33 -3.80 11.88 23.89
N SER A 34 -3.04 11.42 24.88
CA SER A 34 -2.05 12.24 25.56
C SER A 34 -1.03 12.76 24.54
N GLU A 35 -0.45 13.94 24.79
CA GLU A 35 0.59 14.50 23.89
C GLU A 35 1.74 13.50 23.65
N LYS A 36 2.03 12.67 24.66
CA LYS A 36 3.01 11.57 24.56
C LYS A 36 2.61 10.50 23.54
N GLU A 37 1.35 10.08 23.51
CA GLU A 37 0.85 9.08 22.54
C GLU A 37 0.84 9.65 21.12
N LYS A 38 0.50 10.93 20.96
CA LYS A 38 0.56 11.61 19.64
C LYS A 38 1.99 11.71 19.14
N GLU A 39 2.94 11.99 20.02
CA GLU A 39 4.36 12.03 19.69
C GLU A 39 4.90 10.64 19.32
N GLU A 40 4.55 9.60 20.08
CA GLU A 40 4.92 8.22 19.76
C GLU A 40 4.31 7.73 18.44
N GLU A 41 3.05 8.04 18.18
CA GLU A 41 2.36 7.73 16.93
C GLU A 41 3.04 8.42 15.73
N PHE A 42 3.43 9.70 15.91
CA PHE A 42 4.18 10.45 14.91
C PHE A 42 5.57 9.83 14.64
N ARG A 43 6.30 9.44 15.69
CA ARG A 43 7.59 8.75 15.60
C ARG A 43 7.47 7.41 14.87
N LEU A 44 6.45 6.62 15.19
CA LEU A 44 6.13 5.36 14.53
C LEU A 44 5.80 5.57 13.04
N ASN A 45 5.01 6.59 12.71
CA ASN A 45 4.67 6.90 11.32
C ASN A 45 5.89 7.31 10.50
N ARG A 46 6.78 8.16 11.04
CA ARG A 46 8.04 8.53 10.38
C ARG A 46 8.88 7.29 10.07
N ARG A 47 8.98 6.36 11.02
CA ARG A 47 9.71 5.10 10.84
C ARG A 47 9.07 4.20 9.78
N LYS A 48 7.74 4.06 9.77
CA LYS A 48 7.00 3.30 8.75
C LYS A 48 7.25 3.85 7.34
N ILE A 49 7.18 5.16 7.18
CA ILE A 49 7.42 5.84 5.89
C ILE A 49 8.87 5.62 5.43
N ALA A 50 9.84 5.72 6.34
CA ALA A 50 11.24 5.49 6.02
C ALA A 50 11.51 4.06 5.52
N ILE A 51 10.97 3.05 6.23
CA ILE A 51 11.06 1.64 5.84
C ILE A 51 10.42 1.42 4.46
N TYR A 52 9.22 1.97 4.27
CA TYR A 52 8.50 1.92 2.99
C TYR A 52 9.37 2.44 1.85
N LEU A 53 9.93 3.64 1.99
CA LEU A 53 10.77 4.27 0.96
C LEU A 53 12.02 3.43 0.63
N ILE A 54 12.73 2.93 1.64
CA ILE A 54 13.89 2.04 1.42
C ILE A 54 13.48 0.81 0.61
N SER A 55 12.38 0.17 1.00
CA SER A 55 11.91 -1.06 0.34
C SER A 55 11.47 -0.80 -1.10
N GLU A 56 10.80 0.33 -1.34
CA GLU A 56 10.25 0.69 -2.64
C GLU A 56 11.35 1.05 -3.63
N ILE A 57 12.33 1.82 -3.19
CA ILE A 57 13.50 2.18 -3.98
C ILE A 57 14.31 0.93 -4.38
N LYS A 58 14.51 0.00 -3.43
CA LYS A 58 15.16 -1.29 -3.73
C LYS A 58 14.37 -2.11 -4.76
N ARG A 59 13.04 -2.12 -4.68
CA ARG A 59 12.17 -2.83 -5.63
C ARG A 59 12.25 -2.20 -7.02
N LEU A 60 12.15 -0.88 -7.08
CA LEU A 60 12.24 -0.12 -8.32
C LEU A 60 13.60 -0.38 -8.99
N HIS A 61 14.71 -0.30 -8.25
CA HIS A 61 16.03 -0.58 -8.82
C HIS A 61 16.18 -1.98 -9.44
N LYS A 62 15.50 -3.01 -8.90
CA LYS A 62 15.50 -4.34 -9.53
C LYS A 62 14.84 -4.34 -10.91
N GLY A 63 13.93 -3.41 -11.17
CA GLY A 63 13.25 -3.26 -12.46
C GLY A 63 13.98 -2.33 -13.43
N ASP A 64 14.58 -1.24 -12.95
CA ASP A 64 15.37 -0.32 -13.77
C ASP A 64 16.57 0.23 -12.98
N GLU A 65 17.77 -0.16 -13.41
CA GLU A 65 19.06 0.16 -12.78
C GLU A 65 19.37 1.67 -12.78
N ARG A 66 18.75 2.44 -13.71
CA ARG A 66 18.95 3.89 -13.85
C ARG A 66 17.96 4.72 -13.04
N ILE A 67 17.10 4.10 -12.23
CA ILE A 67 16.08 4.79 -11.42
C ILE A 67 16.70 5.81 -10.46
N TYR A 68 17.88 5.55 -9.91
CA TYR A 68 18.55 6.49 -9.01
C TYR A 68 18.91 7.80 -9.70
N ASN A 69 19.33 7.72 -10.96
CA ASN A 69 19.64 8.90 -11.77
C ASN A 69 18.35 9.67 -12.14
N LYS A 70 17.26 8.95 -12.45
CA LYS A 70 15.96 9.56 -12.77
C LYS A 70 15.31 10.25 -11.57
N LEU A 71 15.43 9.66 -10.38
CA LEU A 71 14.92 10.26 -9.14
C LEU A 71 15.86 11.35 -8.61
N GLY A 72 17.10 11.42 -9.11
CA GLY A 72 18.12 12.37 -8.69
C GLY A 72 18.59 12.12 -7.26
N VAL A 73 18.68 10.85 -6.84
CA VAL A 73 18.97 10.51 -5.44
C VAL A 73 20.14 9.57 -5.30
N ASN A 74 21.08 9.97 -4.44
CA ASN A 74 22.18 9.12 -4.01
C ASN A 74 21.70 8.14 -2.92
N ILE A 75 21.84 6.84 -3.18
CA ILE A 75 21.49 5.74 -2.27
C ILE A 75 22.17 5.88 -0.92
N ALA A 76 23.44 6.28 -0.91
CA ALA A 76 24.21 6.40 0.33
C ALA A 76 23.62 7.49 1.23
N ASN A 77 23.19 8.62 0.64
CA ASN A 77 22.56 9.70 1.38
C ASN A 77 21.15 9.32 1.85
N LEU A 78 20.38 8.63 1.01
CA LEU A 78 19.06 8.09 1.38
C LEU A 78 19.15 7.09 2.54
N LYS A 79 20.11 6.17 2.50
CA LYS A 79 20.32 5.20 3.59
C LYS A 79 20.67 5.91 4.88
N LYS A 80 21.62 6.86 4.85
CA LYS A 80 21.99 7.66 6.04
C LYS A 80 20.81 8.47 6.60
N LEU A 81 20.01 9.09 5.73
CA LEU A 81 18.82 9.85 6.14
C LEU A 81 17.74 8.94 6.74
N LEU A 82 17.61 7.71 6.24
CA LEU A 82 16.56 6.77 6.65
C LEU A 82 17.01 5.75 7.71
N GLU A 83 18.29 5.74 8.09
CA GLU A 83 18.84 4.96 9.22
C GLU A 83 18.33 5.51 10.57
N HIS A 84 18.18 6.83 10.68
CA HIS A 84 17.66 7.50 11.88
C HIS A 84 16.53 8.49 11.55
N PRO A 85 15.34 8.01 11.14
CA PRO A 85 14.23 8.86 10.71
C PRO A 85 13.65 9.76 11.81
N LEU A 86 14.01 9.48 13.07
CA LEU A 86 13.60 10.24 14.24
C LEU A 86 14.47 11.48 14.50
N LYS A 87 15.70 11.51 13.97
CA LYS A 87 16.64 12.62 14.12
C LYS A 87 16.58 13.62 12.95
N LEU A 88 15.72 13.36 11.97
CA LEU A 88 15.54 14.23 10.81
C LEU A 88 14.89 15.55 11.23
N SER A 89 15.52 16.64 10.81
CA SER A 89 14.93 17.98 10.87
C SER A 89 13.66 18.05 10.03
N GLU A 90 12.81 19.05 10.28
CA GLU A 90 11.57 19.24 9.51
C GLU A 90 11.82 19.49 8.03
N GLU A 91 12.93 20.16 7.69
CA GLU A 91 13.32 20.45 6.32
C GLU A 91 13.74 19.19 5.57
N GLU A 92 14.56 18.34 6.21
CA GLU A 92 14.93 17.04 5.68
C GLU A 92 13.70 16.14 5.53
N TRP A 93 12.76 16.19 6.48
CA TRP A 93 11.52 15.42 6.38
C TRP A 93 10.65 15.86 5.19
N LYS A 94 10.55 17.17 4.94
CA LYS A 94 9.88 17.69 3.72
C LYS A 94 10.55 17.17 2.45
N SER A 95 11.89 17.05 2.45
CA SER A 95 12.62 16.48 1.30
C SER A 95 12.27 15.00 1.07
N VAL A 96 12.13 14.23 2.15
CA VAL A 96 11.72 12.81 2.11
C VAL A 96 10.30 12.66 1.57
N LEU A 97 9.37 13.55 1.96
CA LEU A 97 8.02 13.55 1.42
C LEU A 97 7.99 13.87 -0.08
N LYS A 98 8.74 14.88 -0.53
CA LYS A 98 8.88 15.17 -1.97
C LYS A 98 9.42 13.97 -2.75
N LEU A 99 10.34 13.22 -2.14
CA LEU A 99 10.90 12.02 -2.74
C LEU A 99 9.87 10.89 -2.82
N LYS A 100 9.02 10.73 -1.81
CA LYS A 100 7.86 9.82 -1.84
C LYS A 100 6.95 10.15 -3.02
N ASP A 101 6.59 11.42 -3.21
CA ASP A 101 5.71 11.85 -4.29
C ASP A 101 6.32 11.57 -5.67
N LYS A 102 7.64 11.81 -5.83
CA LYS A 102 8.37 11.46 -7.05
C LYS A 102 8.34 9.96 -7.34
N ILE A 103 8.50 9.12 -6.31
CA ILE A 103 8.42 7.66 -6.44
C ILE A 103 7.01 7.23 -6.86
N GLU A 104 5.97 7.78 -6.24
CA GLU A 104 4.59 7.47 -6.60
C GLU A 104 4.25 7.90 -8.04
N ALA A 105 4.71 9.08 -8.45
CA ALA A 105 4.57 9.55 -9.83
C ALA A 105 5.30 8.63 -10.82
N TYR A 106 6.52 8.20 -10.47
CA TYR A 106 7.28 7.24 -11.27
C TYR A 106 6.55 5.89 -11.39
N LYS A 107 5.99 5.37 -10.29
CA LYS A 107 5.21 4.13 -10.31
C LYS A 107 3.97 4.26 -11.18
N LYS A 108 3.26 5.38 -11.11
CA LYS A 108 2.09 5.63 -11.98
C LYS A 108 2.49 5.70 -13.45
N ALA A 109 3.61 6.34 -13.77
CA ALA A 109 4.15 6.39 -15.13
C ALA A 109 4.58 5.00 -15.61
N TYR A 110 5.30 4.26 -14.77
CA TYR A 110 5.78 2.91 -15.07
C TYR A 110 4.62 1.92 -15.23
N ALA A 111 3.58 2.02 -14.39
CA ALA A 111 2.37 1.22 -14.51
C ALA A 111 1.62 1.48 -15.83
N LYS A 112 1.62 2.72 -16.33
CA LYS A 112 1.07 3.04 -17.66
C LYS A 112 1.90 2.46 -18.81
N THR A 113 3.22 2.30 -18.62
CA THR A 113 4.10 1.70 -19.63
C THR A 113 4.11 0.18 -19.61
N ILE A 114 3.81 -0.42 -18.46
CA ILE A 114 3.53 -1.86 -18.40
C ILE A 114 2.22 -2.06 -19.14
N LYS A 115 2.29 -2.58 -20.37
CA LYS A 115 1.11 -3.19 -21.00
C LYS A 115 0.54 -4.16 -19.98
N GLU A 116 -0.76 -4.06 -19.71
CA GLU A 116 -1.46 -5.06 -18.90
C GLU A 116 -1.18 -6.41 -19.55
N ILE A 117 -0.24 -7.16 -18.97
CA ILE A 117 0.00 -8.53 -19.38
C ILE A 117 -1.28 -9.22 -18.97
N SER A 118 -2.11 -9.55 -19.97
CA SER A 118 -3.37 -10.27 -19.74
C SER A 118 -3.05 -11.48 -18.87
N ASN A 119 -3.95 -11.82 -17.95
CA ASN A 119 -3.79 -13.04 -17.14
C ASN A 119 -3.47 -14.26 -18.03
N GLU A 120 -3.96 -14.27 -19.27
CA GLU A 120 -3.67 -15.30 -20.28
C GLU A 120 -2.20 -15.35 -20.71
N GLU A 121 -1.54 -14.20 -20.91
CA GLU A 121 -0.11 -14.16 -21.26
C GLU A 121 0.78 -14.62 -20.09
N LEU A 122 0.35 -14.35 -18.85
CA LEU A 122 1.00 -14.87 -17.65
C LEU A 122 0.87 -16.39 -17.55
N ILE A 123 -0.34 -16.92 -17.77
CA ILE A 123 -0.61 -18.35 -17.81
C ILE A 123 0.20 -19.03 -18.92
N GLN A 124 0.29 -18.41 -20.10
CA GLN A 124 1.05 -18.94 -21.23
C GLN A 124 2.55 -19.02 -20.92
N LYS A 125 3.15 -17.96 -20.36
CA LYS A 125 4.55 -17.97 -19.91
C LYS A 125 4.82 -19.00 -18.82
N GLU A 126 3.86 -19.25 -17.95
CA GLU A 126 4.00 -20.25 -16.89
C GLU A 126 3.91 -21.68 -17.46
N ARG A 127 3.05 -21.91 -18.46
CA ARG A 127 2.98 -23.16 -19.24
C ARG A 127 4.27 -23.42 -20.00
N GLU A 128 4.83 -22.42 -20.68
CA GLU A 128 6.10 -22.52 -21.42
C GLU A 128 7.29 -22.84 -20.51
N LYS A 129 7.32 -22.30 -19.29
CA LYS A 129 8.37 -22.61 -18.30
C LYS A 129 8.26 -24.01 -17.71
N GLN A 130 7.07 -24.61 -17.76
CA GLN A 130 6.77 -25.88 -17.09
C GLN A 130 6.07 -26.86 -18.06
N PRO A 131 6.70 -27.20 -19.20
CA PRO A 131 6.07 -28.05 -20.22
C PRO A 131 5.71 -29.44 -19.69
N ASN A 132 6.48 -29.94 -18.73
CA ASN A 132 6.34 -31.29 -18.18
C ASN A 132 5.62 -31.34 -16.83
N LYS A 133 5.06 -30.23 -16.35
CA LYS A 133 4.34 -30.23 -15.06
C LYS A 133 3.00 -30.91 -15.22
N ARG A 134 2.95 -32.16 -14.75
CA ARG A 134 1.72 -32.95 -14.66
C ARG A 134 0.83 -32.30 -13.60
N PHE A 135 -0.28 -31.70 -14.03
CA PHE A 135 -1.33 -31.30 -13.11
C PHE A 135 -1.97 -32.57 -12.56
N ASN A 136 -1.87 -32.77 -11.25
CA ASN A 136 -2.53 -33.88 -10.57
C ASN A 136 -4.03 -33.57 -10.48
N ILE A 137 -4.73 -33.80 -11.60
CA ILE A 137 -6.19 -33.86 -11.64
C ILE A 137 -6.51 -35.31 -11.29
N GLN A 138 -6.86 -35.58 -10.04
CA GLN A 138 -7.36 -36.90 -9.63
C GLN A 138 -8.66 -37.30 -10.35
N GLU A 139 -9.20 -36.45 -11.24
CA GLU A 139 -10.24 -36.80 -12.20
C GLU A 139 -9.71 -36.69 -13.65
N ARG A 140 -9.06 -37.77 -14.09
CA ARG A 140 -8.74 -38.18 -15.48
C ARG A 140 -7.76 -37.30 -16.27
N TRP A 141 -6.63 -37.93 -16.51
CA TRP A 141 -5.45 -37.43 -17.19
C TRP A 141 -5.61 -37.54 -18.70
N LEU A 142 -5.28 -36.48 -19.42
CA LEU A 142 -4.82 -36.56 -20.80
C LEU A 142 -3.66 -35.60 -21.00
N PRO A 143 -2.50 -36.13 -21.40
CA PRO A 143 -1.78 -35.57 -22.52
C PRO A 143 -1.66 -36.66 -23.58
N ILE A 144 -2.26 -36.43 -24.74
CA ILE A 144 -1.97 -37.18 -25.96
C ILE A 144 -1.39 -36.16 -26.93
N ASP A 145 -0.30 -36.59 -27.57
CA ASP A 145 0.53 -35.94 -28.61
C ASP A 145 -0.08 -34.75 -29.36
#